data_AF-A0A354WBX0-F1
#
_entry.id   AF-A0A354WBX0-F1
#
_cell.length_a   1.000
_cell.length_b   1.000
_cell.length_c   1.000
_cell.angle_alpha   90.00
_cell.angle_beta   90.00
_cell.angle_gamma   90.00
#
_symmetry.space_group_name_H-M   'P 1'
#
loop_
_entity.id
_entity.type
_entity.pdbx_description
1 polymer ?
#
loop_
_entity_poly.entity_id
_entity_poly.type
_entity_poly.pdbx_seq_one_letter_code
_entity_poly.pdbx_strand_id
1 'polypeptide(L)'
;MSFKTAIENTPLLENAFEKGLKALGSNSSKVKPLEPSKCEGSVDIDTAVKSRYPNASRWDYAVGYNGKTYFIEVHTAKTDEVKSVLNKLQWLKDFLINDAPELNKEPKSFHWIISKGNHILKGSSQAHQLAEKGITVVKQLTLPKK
;
A
#
# COMPACT_ATOMS: atom_id res chain seq x y z
N MET A 1 -3.43 11.74 -15.42
CA MET A 1 -2.38 10.72 -15.62
C MET A 1 -2.94 9.37 -15.16
N SER A 2 -2.52 8.26 -15.76
CA SER A 2 -2.96 6.92 -15.33
C SER A 2 -1.98 6.33 -14.31
N PHE A 3 -2.44 5.41 -13.47
CA PHE A 3 -1.57 4.71 -12.51
C PHE A 3 -0.36 4.08 -13.20
N LYS A 4 -0.58 3.39 -14.32
CA LYS A 4 0.49 2.75 -15.11
C LYS A 4 1.55 3.77 -15.54
N THR A 5 1.13 4.92 -16.06
CA THR A 5 2.05 5.99 -16.47
C THR A 5 2.83 6.55 -15.28
N ALA A 6 2.21 6.71 -14.10
CA ALA A 6 2.89 7.17 -12.90
C ALA A 6 3.98 6.18 -12.43
N ILE A 7 3.71 4.88 -12.54
CA ILE A 7 4.69 3.82 -12.25
C ILE A 7 5.82 3.80 -13.28
N GLU A 8 5.52 3.84 -14.57
CA GLU A 8 6.53 3.84 -15.65
C GLU A 8 7.44 5.08 -15.60
N ASN A 9 6.92 6.22 -15.11
CA ASN A 9 7.71 7.43 -14.89
C ASN A 9 8.49 7.44 -13.56
N THR A 10 8.39 6.39 -12.75
CA THR A 10 9.15 6.23 -11.51
C THR A 10 10.28 5.23 -11.78
N PRO A 11 11.54 5.67 -11.94
CA PRO A 11 12.65 4.78 -12.35
C PRO A 11 12.82 3.55 -11.45
N LEU A 12 12.57 3.70 -10.15
CA LEU A 12 12.66 2.60 -9.19
C LEU A 12 11.52 1.57 -9.29
N LEU A 13 10.45 1.87 -10.03
CA LEU A 13 9.27 1.00 -10.18
C LEU A 13 8.96 0.65 -11.65
N GLU A 14 9.73 1.16 -12.61
CA GLU A 14 9.42 1.09 -14.05
C GLU A 14 9.15 -0.34 -14.56
N ASN A 15 9.85 -1.34 -13.99
CA ASN A 15 9.75 -2.75 -14.35
C ASN A 15 8.89 -3.58 -13.37
N ALA A 16 8.25 -2.94 -12.39
CA ALA A 16 7.51 -3.60 -11.32
C ALA A 16 5.98 -3.60 -11.53
N PHE A 17 5.50 -2.99 -12.62
CA PHE A 17 4.08 -2.95 -12.95
C PHE A 17 3.55 -4.30 -13.40
N GLU A 18 2.46 -4.73 -12.75
CA GLU A 18 1.74 -5.94 -13.09
C GLU A 18 0.26 -5.68 -13.36
N LYS A 19 -0.32 -6.40 -14.32
CA LYS A 19 -1.76 -6.29 -14.63
C LYS A 19 -2.60 -6.87 -13.49
N GLY A 20 -3.67 -6.17 -13.12
CA GLY A 20 -4.55 -6.60 -12.03
C GLY A 20 -3.82 -6.63 -10.69
N LEU A 21 -4.08 -7.63 -9.85
CA LEU A 21 -3.48 -7.80 -8.52
C LEU A 21 -2.25 -8.72 -8.49
N LYS A 22 -1.65 -9.01 -9.65
CA LYS A 22 -0.60 -10.04 -9.76
C LYS A 22 0.66 -9.73 -8.93
N ALA A 23 1.04 -8.46 -8.76
CA ALA A 23 2.21 -8.10 -7.95
C ALA A 23 2.06 -8.50 -6.48
N LEU A 24 0.83 -8.68 -5.98
CA LEU A 24 0.58 -9.09 -4.59
C LEU A 24 0.83 -10.59 -4.36
N GLY A 25 0.97 -11.40 -5.43
CA GLY A 25 1.14 -12.85 -5.31
C GLY A 25 0.05 -13.50 -4.44
N SER A 26 0.46 -14.22 -3.39
CA SER A 26 -0.46 -14.88 -2.45
C SER A 26 -1.32 -13.90 -1.64
N ASN A 27 -0.85 -12.66 -1.46
CA ASN A 27 -1.59 -11.60 -0.76
C ASN A 27 -2.74 -11.03 -1.59
N SER A 28 -2.85 -11.35 -2.89
CA SER A 28 -3.96 -10.90 -3.75
C SER A 28 -5.34 -11.26 -3.19
N SER A 29 -5.47 -12.42 -2.51
CA SER A 29 -6.70 -12.86 -1.84
C SER A 29 -7.19 -11.91 -0.73
N LYS A 30 -6.29 -11.07 -0.20
CA LYS A 30 -6.61 -10.07 0.82
C LYS A 30 -7.16 -8.76 0.23
N VAL A 31 -7.21 -8.62 -1.09
CA VAL A 31 -7.77 -7.46 -1.79
C VAL A 31 -8.91 -7.94 -2.68
N LYS A 32 -10.09 -7.33 -2.50
CA LYS A 32 -11.30 -7.69 -3.23
C LYS A 32 -11.80 -6.49 -4.04
N PRO A 33 -11.46 -6.41 -5.34
CA PRO A 33 -12.08 -5.46 -6.24
C PRO A 33 -13.55 -5.85 -6.47
N LEU A 34 -14.49 -4.95 -6.19
CA LEU A 34 -15.91 -5.21 -6.50
C LEU A 34 -16.21 -5.16 -8.00
N GLU A 35 -15.40 -4.42 -8.76
CA GLU A 35 -15.44 -4.38 -10.22
C GLU A 35 -14.02 -4.58 -10.77
N PRO A 36 -13.63 -5.82 -11.12
CA PRO A 36 -12.26 -6.13 -11.57
C PRO A 36 -11.79 -5.34 -12.80
N SER A 37 -12.72 -4.93 -13.67
CA SER A 37 -12.42 -4.11 -14.86
C SER A 37 -11.89 -2.71 -14.53
N LYS A 38 -12.10 -2.22 -13.30
CA LYS A 38 -11.56 -0.95 -12.79
C LYS A 38 -10.16 -1.08 -12.20
N CYS A 39 -9.61 -2.30 -12.10
CA CYS A 39 -8.26 -2.51 -11.63
C CYS A 39 -7.27 -2.13 -12.72
N GLU A 40 -6.53 -1.05 -12.49
CA GLU A 40 -5.54 -0.52 -13.44
C GLU A 40 -4.26 -1.36 -13.40
N GLY A 41 -3.87 -1.83 -12.21
CA GLY A 41 -2.70 -2.69 -12.01
C GLY A 41 -2.22 -2.68 -10.57
N SER A 42 -1.09 -3.36 -10.33
CA SER A 42 -0.44 -3.43 -9.02
C SER A 42 1.08 -3.42 -9.14
N VAL A 43 1.74 -3.06 -8.03
CA VAL A 43 3.20 -3.00 -7.88
C VAL A 43 3.60 -3.53 -6.51
N ASP A 44 4.67 -4.31 -6.45
CA ASP A 44 5.40 -4.69 -5.23
C ASP A 44 6.55 -3.70 -5.02
N ILE A 45 6.31 -2.71 -4.14
CA ILE A 45 7.25 -1.65 -3.84
C ILE A 45 8.43 -2.21 -3.04
N ASP A 46 8.18 -3.08 -2.06
CA ASP A 46 9.22 -3.64 -1.18
C ASP A 46 10.29 -4.34 -2.01
N THR A 47 9.87 -5.23 -2.92
CA THR A 47 10.78 -5.97 -3.78
C THR A 47 11.48 -5.04 -4.78
N ALA A 48 10.74 -4.14 -5.42
CA ALA A 48 11.28 -3.27 -6.47
C ALA A 48 12.42 -2.37 -5.97
N VAL A 49 12.29 -1.82 -4.76
CA VAL A 49 13.25 -0.84 -4.24
C VAL A 49 14.25 -1.43 -3.24
N LYS A 50 14.21 -2.76 -3.02
CA LYS A 50 15.05 -3.48 -2.06
C LYS A 50 16.55 -3.27 -2.28
N SER A 51 16.99 -3.27 -3.53
CA SER A 51 18.40 -3.06 -3.89
C SER A 51 18.88 -1.66 -3.51
N ARG A 52 18.02 -0.64 -3.67
CA ARG A 52 18.31 0.76 -3.36
C ARG A 52 18.22 1.06 -1.87
N TYR A 53 17.25 0.46 -1.18
CA TYR A 53 16.93 0.73 0.22
C TYR A 53 16.96 -0.56 1.07
N PRO A 54 18.09 -1.28 1.16
CA PRO A 54 18.14 -2.65 1.72
C PRO A 54 17.70 -2.72 3.19
N ASN A 55 18.01 -1.68 3.98
CA ASN A 55 17.76 -1.62 5.43
C ASN A 55 16.59 -0.70 5.82
N ALA A 56 15.87 -0.15 4.85
CA ALA A 56 14.75 0.75 5.13
C ALA A 56 13.48 -0.02 5.51
N SER A 57 12.60 0.63 6.26
CA SER A 57 11.23 0.17 6.49
C SER A 57 10.39 0.39 5.24
N ARG A 58 10.62 -0.41 4.19
CA ARG A 58 9.90 -0.30 2.92
C ARG A 58 8.43 -0.68 3.08
N TRP A 59 7.57 -0.04 2.29
CA TRP A 59 6.15 -0.35 2.17
C TRP A 59 5.92 -1.47 1.16
N ASP A 60 4.91 -2.31 1.37
CA ASP A 60 4.76 -3.53 0.56
C ASP A 60 4.22 -3.26 -0.85
N TYR A 61 2.98 -2.76 -1.01
CA TYR A 61 2.32 -2.73 -2.31
C TYR A 61 1.60 -1.41 -2.64
N ALA A 62 1.40 -1.18 -3.94
CA ALA A 62 0.45 -0.20 -4.47
C ALA A 62 -0.50 -0.86 -5.50
N VAL A 63 -1.77 -0.45 -5.48
CA VAL A 63 -2.80 -0.89 -6.43
C VAL A 63 -3.53 0.32 -7.00
N GLY A 64 -3.51 0.47 -8.32
CA GLY A 64 -4.33 1.45 -9.03
C GLY A 64 -5.73 0.90 -9.26
N TYR A 65 -6.75 1.64 -8.82
CA TYR A 65 -8.14 1.27 -8.99
C TYR A 65 -9.04 2.49 -9.13
N ASN A 66 -9.71 2.61 -10.27
CA ASN A 66 -10.69 3.66 -10.57
C ASN A 66 -10.16 5.10 -10.33
N GLY A 67 -8.94 5.38 -10.79
CA GLY A 67 -8.26 6.68 -10.66
C GLY A 67 -7.71 6.98 -9.27
N LYS A 68 -7.62 5.97 -8.40
CA LYS A 68 -7.09 6.09 -7.03
C LYS A 68 -6.04 5.02 -6.76
N THR A 69 -4.97 5.43 -6.11
CA THR A 69 -3.90 4.53 -5.66
C THR A 69 -4.13 4.09 -4.21
N TYR A 70 -4.20 2.78 -4.00
CA TYR A 70 -4.32 2.14 -2.70
C TYR A 70 -2.95 1.59 -2.31
N PHE A 71 -2.33 2.22 -1.31
CA PHE A 71 -1.09 1.71 -0.71
C PHE A 71 -1.43 0.70 0.36
N ILE A 72 -0.86 -0.49 0.27
CA ILE A 72 -1.24 -1.66 1.05
C ILE A 72 -0.01 -2.23 1.75
N GLU A 73 -0.09 -2.33 3.06
CA GLU A 73 0.88 -3.00 3.93
C GLU A 73 0.24 -4.26 4.50
N VAL A 74 0.90 -5.41 4.37
CA VAL A 74 0.41 -6.70 4.88
C VAL A 74 1.25 -7.14 6.08
N HIS A 75 0.92 -6.60 7.25
CA HIS A 75 1.69 -6.83 8.49
C HIS A 75 0.91 -7.56 9.58
N THR A 76 1.62 -8.25 10.49
CA THR A 76 1.00 -8.84 11.68
C THR A 76 0.51 -7.76 12.64
N ALA A 77 -0.67 -7.91 13.22
CA ALA A 77 -1.21 -6.96 14.19
C ALA A 77 -0.87 -7.38 15.63
N LYS A 78 0.25 -6.87 16.13
CA LYS A 78 0.58 -6.85 17.56
C LYS A 78 0.89 -5.42 17.99
N THR A 79 0.88 -5.15 19.29
CA THR A 79 0.96 -3.79 19.84
C THR A 79 2.29 -3.08 19.48
N ASP A 80 3.37 -3.83 19.43
CA ASP A 80 4.71 -3.42 19.00
C ASP A 80 4.81 -3.14 17.49
N GLU A 81 3.95 -3.76 16.68
CA GLU A 81 3.96 -3.63 15.21
C GLU A 81 3.39 -2.29 14.72
N VAL A 82 2.65 -1.57 15.57
CA VAL A 82 2.14 -0.23 15.23
C VAL A 82 3.29 0.71 14.89
N LYS A 83 4.38 0.67 15.69
CA LYS A 83 5.56 1.50 15.43
C LYS A 83 6.24 1.12 14.11
N SER A 84 6.31 -0.18 13.80
CA SER A 84 6.87 -0.71 12.55
C SER A 84 6.10 -0.17 11.34
N VAL A 85 4.78 -0.29 11.34
CA VAL A 85 3.91 0.19 10.25
C VAL A 85 3.96 1.72 10.11
N LEU A 86 4.05 2.46 11.22
CA LEU A 86 4.21 3.92 11.17
C LEU A 86 5.56 4.33 10.55
N ASN A 87 6.65 3.64 10.87
CA ASN A 87 7.95 3.87 10.24
C ASN A 87 7.88 3.57 8.73
N LYS A 88 7.21 2.48 8.35
CA LYS A 88 6.97 2.17 6.94
C LYS A 88 6.16 3.24 6.22
N LEU A 89 5.11 3.76 6.86
CA LEU A 89 4.30 4.84 6.28
C LEU A 89 5.13 6.10 6.07
N GLN A 90 5.97 6.46 7.05
CA GLN A 90 6.84 7.61 6.93
C GLN A 90 7.81 7.44 5.75
N TRP A 91 8.46 6.27 5.66
CA TRP A 91 9.32 5.96 4.52
C TRP A 91 8.57 6.04 3.18
N LEU A 92 7.34 5.54 3.10
CA LEU A 92 6.53 5.63 1.88
C LEU A 92 6.25 7.09 1.49
N LYS A 93 5.90 7.94 2.46
CA LYS A 93 5.65 9.36 2.20
C LYS A 93 6.91 10.04 1.66
N ASP A 94 8.07 9.74 2.23
CA ASP A 94 9.35 10.30 1.78
C ASP A 94 9.71 9.78 0.39
N PHE A 95 9.50 8.49 0.12
CA PHE A 95 9.67 7.89 -1.20
C PHE A 95 8.76 8.54 -2.26
N LEU A 96 7.49 8.79 -1.93
CA LEU A 96 6.55 9.47 -2.83
C LEU A 96 6.97 10.90 -3.14
N ILE A 97 7.61 11.61 -2.21
CA ILE A 97 8.11 12.97 -2.45
C ILE A 97 9.36 12.95 -3.32
N ASN A 98 10.32 12.08 -3.00
CA ASN A 98 11.67 12.15 -3.57
C ASN A 98 11.82 11.33 -4.85
N ASP A 99 11.21 10.16 -4.91
CA ASP A 99 11.45 9.16 -5.95
C ASP A 99 10.24 8.94 -6.86
N ALA A 100 9.01 9.10 -6.34
CA ALA A 100 7.76 8.84 -7.08
C ALA A 100 6.75 10.02 -7.07
N PRO A 101 7.16 11.25 -7.46
CA PRO A 101 6.34 12.46 -7.32
C PRO A 101 5.05 12.43 -8.15
N GLU A 102 5.01 11.73 -9.29
CA GLU A 102 3.79 11.60 -10.09
C GLU A 102 2.73 10.74 -9.37
N LEU A 103 3.15 9.62 -8.76
CA LEU A 103 2.28 8.81 -7.92
C LEU A 103 1.80 9.58 -6.67
N ASN A 104 2.61 10.53 -6.19
CA ASN A 104 2.24 11.42 -5.10
C ASN A 104 1.19 12.47 -5.47
N LYS A 105 0.89 12.71 -6.75
CA LYS A 105 -0.19 13.63 -7.15
C LYS A 105 -1.55 12.95 -7.21
N GLU A 106 -1.58 11.62 -7.32
CA GLU A 106 -2.84 10.89 -7.45
C GLU A 106 -3.65 10.85 -6.15
N PRO A 107 -4.99 10.77 -6.23
CA PRO A 107 -5.83 10.40 -5.10
C PRO A 107 -5.30 9.10 -4.49
N LYS A 108 -5.11 9.07 -3.16
CA LYS A 108 -4.50 7.92 -2.49
C LYS A 108 -5.11 7.61 -1.14
N SER A 109 -4.88 6.40 -0.67
CA SER A 109 -5.19 5.97 0.70
C SER A 109 -4.20 4.92 1.18
N PHE A 110 -4.01 4.83 2.50
CA PHE A 110 -3.07 3.93 3.13
C PHE A 110 -3.82 2.88 3.95
N HIS A 111 -3.52 1.61 3.69
CA HIS A 111 -4.21 0.48 4.29
C HIS A 111 -3.21 -0.46 4.91
N TRP A 112 -3.49 -0.85 6.14
CA TRP A 112 -2.82 -1.95 6.79
C TRP A 112 -3.78 -3.14 6.83
N ILE A 113 -3.44 -4.17 6.06
CA ILE A 113 -4.13 -5.44 6.06
C ILE A 113 -3.46 -6.39 7.05
N ILE A 114 -4.22 -6.87 8.02
CA ILE A 114 -3.70 -7.78 9.04
C ILE A 114 -3.35 -9.13 8.41
N SER A 115 -2.09 -9.55 8.51
CA SER A 115 -1.62 -10.84 7.99
C SER A 115 -2.01 -11.98 8.93
N LYS A 116 -1.65 -11.87 10.22
CA LYS A 116 -1.93 -12.75 11.35
C LYS A 116 -1.92 -11.93 12.66
N GLY A 117 -2.47 -12.46 13.75
CA GLY A 117 -2.43 -11.83 15.09
C GLY A 117 -3.79 -11.32 15.59
N ASN A 118 -3.80 -10.77 16.81
CA ASN A 118 -5.00 -10.23 17.43
C ASN A 118 -5.38 -8.90 16.79
N HIS A 119 -6.68 -8.62 16.71
CA HIS A 119 -7.13 -7.37 16.14
C HIS A 119 -6.75 -6.20 17.05
N ILE A 120 -6.20 -5.15 16.45
CA ILE A 120 -6.20 -3.83 17.07
C ILE A 120 -7.66 -3.51 17.36
N LEU A 121 -8.01 -3.47 18.64
CA LEU A 121 -9.39 -3.30 19.07
C LEU A 121 -9.88 -1.94 18.59
N LYS A 122 -11.12 -1.93 18.07
CA LYS A 122 -11.78 -0.70 17.67
C LYS A 122 -11.89 0.22 18.90
N GLY A 123 -11.42 1.46 18.78
CA GLY A 123 -11.39 2.43 19.89
C GLY A 123 -10.17 2.34 20.82
N SER A 124 -9.21 1.45 20.54
CA SER A 124 -7.93 1.46 21.25
C SER A 124 -7.08 2.69 20.90
N SER A 125 -6.15 3.08 21.77
CA SER A 125 -5.22 4.18 21.50
C SER A 125 -4.41 3.95 20.23
N GLN A 126 -4.06 2.70 19.94
CA GLN A 126 -3.39 2.29 18.71
C GLN A 126 -4.27 2.52 17.47
N ALA A 127 -5.55 2.17 17.54
CA ALA A 127 -6.50 2.44 16.46
C ALA A 127 -6.64 3.95 16.20
N HIS A 128 -6.71 4.75 17.26
CA HIS A 128 -6.75 6.21 17.17
C HIS A 128 -5.48 6.77 16.53
N GLN A 129 -4.30 6.35 17.00
CA GLN A 129 -3.01 6.79 16.45
C GLN A 129 -2.87 6.49 14.95
N LEU A 130 -3.32 5.32 14.51
CA LEU A 130 -3.29 4.93 13.09
C LEU A 130 -4.27 5.76 12.26
N ALA A 131 -5.48 6.00 12.78
CA ALA A 131 -6.50 6.80 12.12
C ALA A 131 -6.06 8.27 11.97
N GLU A 132 -5.42 8.86 12.99
CA GLU A 132 -4.84 10.21 12.94
C GLU A 132 -3.76 10.34 11.86
N LYS A 133 -3.03 9.25 11.57
CA LYS A 133 -2.03 9.20 10.49
C LYS A 133 -2.61 8.84 9.13
N GLY A 134 -3.92 8.59 9.05
CA GLY A 134 -4.64 8.27 7.82
C GLY A 134 -4.56 6.81 7.39
N ILE A 135 -4.19 5.89 8.28
CA ILE A 135 -4.13 4.44 8.00
C ILE A 135 -5.48 3.80 8.35
N THR A 136 -6.05 3.09 7.39
CA THR A 136 -7.21 2.22 7.63
C THR A 136 -6.74 0.79 7.90
N VAL A 137 -7.15 0.19 9.02
CA VAL A 137 -6.78 -1.18 9.40
C VAL A 137 -7.92 -2.14 9.07
N VAL A 138 -7.64 -3.20 8.30
CA VAL A 138 -8.65 -4.18 7.85
C VAL A 138 -8.12 -5.61 7.84
N LYS A 139 -9.01 -6.60 7.80
CA LYS A 139 -8.65 -8.01 7.54
C LYS A 139 -8.50 -8.31 6.05
N GLN A 140 -9.32 -7.64 5.26
CA GLN A 140 -9.38 -7.73 3.80
C GLN A 140 -9.81 -6.35 3.31
N LEU A 141 -9.13 -5.85 2.28
CA LEU A 141 -9.46 -4.57 1.66
C LEU A 141 -10.47 -4.80 0.54
N THR A 142 -11.64 -4.15 0.63
CA THR A 142 -12.60 -4.12 -0.48
C THR A 142 -12.41 -2.83 -1.26
N LEU A 143 -12.18 -2.92 -2.58
CA LEU A 143 -12.13 -1.76 -3.46
C LEU A 143 -13.55 -1.46 -3.96
N PRO A 144 -14.09 -0.25 -3.72
CA PRO A 144 -15.51 0.04 -3.89
C PRO A 144 -15.94 0.11 -5.36
N LYS A 145 -17.25 0.21 -5.61
CA LYS A 145 -17.76 0.41 -6.98
C LYS A 145 -17.65 1.88 -7.43
N LYS A 146 -17.75 2.83 -6.51
CA LYS A 146 -17.61 4.28 -6.67
C LYS A 146 -17.12 4.90 -5.37
#